data_AF-A0A9Q1FL26-F1
#
_entry.id   AF-A0A9Q1FL26-F1
#
_cell.length_a   1.000
_cell.length_b   1.000
_cell.length_c   1.000
_cell.angle_alpha   90.00
_cell.angle_beta   90.00
_cell.angle_gamma   90.00
#
_symmetry.space_group_name_H-M   'P 1'
#
loop_
_entity.id
_entity.type
_entity.pdbx_description
1 polymer ?
#
loop_
_entity_poly.entity_id
_entity_poly.type
_entity_poly.pdbx_seq_one_letter_code
_entity_poly.pdbx_strand_id
1 'polypeptide(L)'
;MSTDAEMAAYGPACVFLRKPEKERIEAQTAPFDAKTAFFVAEPKEMYLKGKLISREGGKVTVETLEGHQKLTVKEDDIHPMNPPKFDKLEDMAMMTHLNEPCVLYNLKERYAAWMIYTYSGLFCVTVNPYKWLPVYDSVVVEAYRGKKRIEAPPHIFSISDNAYQFMLTDRENQSVLITGESGAGKTVNTKRVIQYFATIAVVGGKKEQQAGKMQGSLEDQIIAANPLLEAYGNAKTVRNDNSSRFGKFIRIHFATSGKLASADIETYLLEKSRVTFQLSAERSYHIFYQLMTGHKPELLEALLITTNPYDYPMISQGEITVKSIDDVEEFIATDTAIDILGFSADEKIGIYKLTGACLHHGSMKFKQKQREEQAEPDGTEDADKIAYLMGLNSADVLKALCYPRVKVGNEFVTKGQTVPQVHNSVMALCKSVYEKMFLWMVVRINEMLDTKQARNFFIGVLDIAGFEIFDVSGGTL
;
A
#
# COMPACT_ATOMS: atom_id res chain seq x y z
N MET A 1 -10.85 -31.68 9.80
CA MET A 1 -10.81 -30.82 8.60
C MET A 1 -12.18 -30.90 7.94
N SER A 2 -12.68 -29.81 7.37
CA SER A 2 -14.02 -29.80 6.80
C SER A 2 -14.13 -30.74 5.60
N THR A 3 -15.28 -31.39 5.46
CA THR A 3 -15.64 -32.33 4.38
C THR A 3 -15.94 -31.58 3.08
N ASP A 4 -15.95 -32.30 1.95
CA ASP A 4 -16.34 -31.70 0.65
C ASP A 4 -17.77 -31.13 0.68
N ALA A 5 -18.66 -31.69 1.52
CA ALA A 5 -20.00 -31.16 1.75
C ALA A 5 -19.99 -29.78 2.44
N GLU A 6 -19.11 -29.57 3.42
CA GLU A 6 -18.95 -28.28 4.08
C GLU A 6 -18.29 -27.24 3.16
N MET A 7 -17.44 -27.70 2.23
CA MET A 7 -16.81 -26.83 1.23
C MET A 7 -17.78 -26.30 0.18
N ALA A 8 -18.95 -26.93 0.00
CA ALA A 8 -19.98 -26.46 -0.94
C ALA A 8 -20.52 -25.06 -0.60
N ALA A 9 -20.46 -24.65 0.68
CA ALA A 9 -20.86 -23.31 1.11
C ALA A 9 -20.05 -22.18 0.46
N TYR A 10 -18.82 -22.47 0.00
CA TYR A 10 -17.95 -21.49 -0.67
C TYR A 10 -18.21 -21.39 -2.19
N GLY A 11 -19.17 -22.16 -2.73
CA GLY A 11 -19.54 -22.12 -4.15
C GLY A 11 -18.35 -22.41 -5.08
N PRO A 12 -18.22 -21.72 -6.22
CA PRO A 12 -17.11 -21.88 -7.16
C PRO A 12 -15.73 -21.62 -6.54
N ALA A 13 -15.65 -20.93 -5.40
CA ALA A 13 -14.39 -20.63 -4.74
C ALA A 13 -13.77 -21.84 -4.02
N CYS A 14 -14.54 -22.90 -3.76
CA CYS A 14 -14.12 -24.01 -2.91
C CYS A 14 -12.78 -24.63 -3.33
N VAL A 15 -12.56 -24.82 -4.65
CA VAL A 15 -11.35 -25.40 -5.24
C VAL A 15 -10.10 -24.53 -5.06
N PHE A 16 -10.27 -23.23 -4.84
CA PHE A 16 -9.19 -22.26 -4.60
C PHE A 16 -8.93 -22.06 -3.10
N LEU A 17 -9.77 -22.60 -2.23
CA LEU A 17 -9.60 -22.52 -0.77
C LEU A 17 -9.07 -23.82 -0.18
N ARG A 18 -9.58 -24.97 -0.66
CA ARG A 18 -9.17 -26.30 -0.22
C ARG A 18 -9.36 -27.34 -1.32
N LYS A 19 -8.41 -28.27 -1.42
CA LYS A 19 -8.52 -29.41 -2.35
C LYS A 19 -9.57 -30.44 -1.90
N PRO A 20 -10.20 -31.14 -2.87
CA PRO A 20 -11.14 -32.21 -2.58
C PRO A 20 -10.56 -33.23 -1.61
N GLU A 21 -11.42 -33.83 -0.78
CA GLU A 21 -11.03 -34.82 0.22
C GLU A 21 -10.28 -36.00 -0.41
N LYS A 22 -10.74 -36.46 -1.57
CA LYS A 22 -10.06 -37.51 -2.34
C LYS A 22 -8.61 -37.16 -2.68
N GLU A 23 -8.38 -35.98 -3.27
CA GLU A 23 -7.03 -35.52 -3.64
C GLU A 23 -6.12 -35.37 -2.41
N ARG A 24 -6.68 -34.90 -1.28
CA ARG A 24 -5.93 -34.77 -0.02
C ARG A 24 -5.51 -36.14 0.54
N ILE A 25 -6.40 -37.12 0.54
CA ILE A 25 -6.10 -38.48 1.01
C ILE A 25 -5.03 -39.13 0.12
N GLU A 26 -5.16 -39.00 -1.21
CA GLU A 26 -4.18 -39.52 -2.16
C GLU A 26 -2.79 -38.88 -1.92
N ALA A 27 -2.72 -37.57 -1.75
CA ALA A 27 -1.46 -36.88 -1.46
C ALA A 27 -0.85 -37.30 -0.11
N GLN A 28 -1.67 -37.43 0.94
CA GLN A 28 -1.21 -37.77 2.29
C GLN A 28 -0.73 -39.23 2.42
N THR A 29 -1.13 -40.11 1.51
CA THR A 29 -0.74 -41.52 1.49
C THR A 29 0.47 -41.81 0.60
N ALA A 30 1.09 -40.78 0.01
CA ALA A 30 2.27 -40.95 -0.82
C ALA A 30 3.43 -41.62 -0.06
N PRO A 31 4.22 -42.51 -0.71
CA PRO A 31 5.38 -43.14 -0.08
C PRO A 31 6.41 -42.10 0.38
N PHE A 32 6.90 -42.25 1.61
CA PHE A 32 7.88 -41.35 2.20
C PHE A 32 8.84 -42.06 3.15
N ASP A 33 10.13 -41.77 3.02
CA ASP A 33 11.16 -42.24 3.92
C ASP A 33 11.86 -41.05 4.60
N ALA A 34 11.54 -40.84 5.86
CA ALA A 34 12.09 -39.75 6.67
C ALA A 34 13.61 -39.80 6.82
N LYS A 35 14.25 -40.98 6.66
CA LYS A 35 15.70 -41.10 6.77
C LYS A 35 16.43 -40.65 5.51
N THR A 36 15.74 -40.60 4.38
CA THR A 36 16.36 -40.27 3.09
C THR A 36 15.77 -39.04 2.41
N ALA A 37 14.57 -38.58 2.77
CA ALA A 37 13.94 -37.40 2.17
C ALA A 37 14.48 -36.08 2.76
N PHE A 38 15.25 -35.34 1.96
CA PHE A 38 15.86 -34.07 2.35
C PHE A 38 15.70 -33.01 1.24
N PHE A 39 15.61 -31.75 1.66
CA PHE A 39 15.92 -30.62 0.79
C PHE A 39 17.43 -30.42 0.76
N VAL A 40 17.95 -30.00 -0.39
CA VAL A 40 19.36 -29.65 -0.60
C VAL A 40 19.46 -28.24 -1.18
N ALA A 41 20.37 -27.42 -0.66
CA ALA A 41 20.60 -26.08 -1.17
C ALA A 41 21.22 -26.12 -2.58
N GLU A 42 20.71 -25.29 -3.49
CA GLU A 42 21.23 -25.16 -4.86
C GLU A 42 21.22 -23.68 -5.28
N PRO A 43 22.31 -23.15 -5.88
CA PRO A 43 22.45 -21.72 -6.14
C PRO A 43 21.39 -21.06 -7.04
N LYS A 44 20.72 -21.80 -7.94
CA LYS A 44 19.74 -21.25 -8.89
C LYS A 44 18.31 -21.30 -8.36
N GLU A 45 17.91 -22.40 -7.73
CA GLU A 45 16.55 -22.63 -7.23
C GLU A 45 16.40 -22.47 -5.72
N MET A 46 17.49 -22.08 -5.04
CA MET A 46 17.65 -22.03 -3.58
C MET A 46 17.62 -23.42 -2.93
N TYR A 47 16.54 -24.19 -3.13
CA TYR A 47 16.36 -25.51 -2.53
C TYR A 47 15.70 -26.48 -3.51
N LEU A 48 16.21 -27.71 -3.55
CA LEU A 48 15.64 -28.81 -4.33
C LEU A 48 15.26 -29.97 -3.41
N LYS A 49 14.18 -30.69 -3.74
CA LYS A 49 13.85 -31.97 -3.08
C LYS A 49 14.80 -33.06 -3.56
N GLY A 50 15.26 -33.90 -2.65
CA GLY A 50 16.16 -35.00 -3.00
C GLY A 50 16.17 -36.15 -2.01
N LYS A 51 16.89 -37.20 -2.40
CA LYS A 51 17.14 -38.41 -1.63
C LYS A 51 18.59 -38.45 -1.17
N LEU A 52 18.80 -38.55 0.13
CA LEU A 52 20.12 -38.76 0.73
C LEU A 52 20.71 -40.09 0.25
N ILE A 53 21.93 -40.02 -0.30
CA ILE A 53 22.68 -41.17 -0.81
C ILE A 53 23.76 -41.59 0.17
N SER A 54 24.61 -40.65 0.60
CA SER A 54 25.73 -40.93 1.51
C SER A 54 26.13 -39.73 2.35
N ARG A 55 26.78 -40.01 3.48
CA ARG A 55 27.39 -39.04 4.38
C ARG A 55 28.84 -39.47 4.64
N GLU A 56 29.79 -38.72 4.08
CA GLU A 56 31.21 -39.07 4.12
C GLU A 56 32.07 -37.82 4.31
N GLY A 57 33.00 -37.85 5.27
CA GLY A 57 34.01 -36.79 5.44
C GLY A 57 33.44 -35.38 5.69
N GLY A 58 32.29 -35.26 6.36
CA GLY A 58 31.63 -33.97 6.63
C GLY A 58 30.89 -33.37 5.42
N LYS A 59 30.72 -34.15 4.35
CA LYS A 59 29.92 -33.81 3.17
C LYS A 59 28.77 -34.78 3.00
N VAL A 60 27.70 -34.29 2.41
CA VAL A 60 26.48 -35.04 2.15
C VAL A 60 26.22 -35.07 0.66
N THR A 61 25.94 -36.26 0.12
CA THR A 61 25.51 -36.42 -1.26
C THR A 61 24.01 -36.69 -1.32
N VAL A 62 23.28 -35.81 -1.99
CA VAL A 62 21.83 -35.91 -2.22
C VAL A 62 21.59 -36.04 -3.73
N GLU A 63 20.73 -36.96 -4.13
CA GLU A 63 20.23 -37.08 -5.49
C GLU A 63 18.90 -36.34 -5.62
N THR A 64 18.80 -35.36 -6.50
CA THR A 64 17.58 -34.58 -6.69
C THR A 64 16.45 -35.46 -7.23
N LEU A 65 15.21 -35.23 -6.77
CA LEU A 65 14.05 -35.96 -7.27
C LEU A 65 13.74 -35.60 -8.72
N GLU A 66 13.93 -34.32 -9.07
CA GLU A 66 13.79 -33.83 -10.43
C GLU A 66 15.18 -33.84 -11.11
N GLY A 67 15.27 -34.46 -12.29
CA GLY A 67 16.50 -34.51 -13.07
C GLY A 67 17.58 -35.51 -12.60
N HIS A 68 17.41 -36.15 -11.44
CA HIS A 68 18.32 -37.17 -10.90
C HIS A 68 19.80 -36.71 -10.81
N GLN A 69 20.01 -35.44 -10.48
CA GLN A 69 21.34 -34.87 -10.33
C GLN A 69 21.89 -35.16 -8.93
N LYS A 70 23.16 -35.57 -8.83
CA LYS A 70 23.85 -35.74 -7.55
C LYS A 70 24.54 -34.44 -7.15
N LEU A 71 24.15 -33.91 -5.99
CA LEU A 71 24.73 -32.73 -5.37
C LEU A 71 25.48 -33.14 -4.12
N THR A 72 26.75 -32.75 -4.01
CA THR A 72 27.56 -32.95 -2.80
C THR A 72 27.76 -31.61 -2.11
N VAL A 73 27.13 -31.45 -0.96
CA VAL A 73 27.09 -30.19 -0.18
C VAL A 73 27.58 -30.43 1.25
N LYS A 74 27.61 -29.38 2.09
CA LYS A 74 27.89 -29.54 3.53
C LYS A 74 26.67 -30.08 4.26
N GLU A 75 26.86 -30.63 5.45
CA GLU A 75 25.75 -31.12 6.28
C GLU A 75 24.73 -30.01 6.61
N ASP A 76 25.20 -28.77 6.77
CA ASP A 76 24.33 -27.61 7.08
C ASP A 76 23.46 -27.16 5.89
N ASP A 77 23.80 -27.60 4.67
CA ASP A 77 23.10 -27.24 3.42
C ASP A 77 22.00 -28.27 3.06
N ILE A 78 21.72 -29.22 3.94
CA ILE A 78 20.59 -30.15 3.81
C ILE A 78 19.57 -29.95 4.93
N HIS A 79 18.29 -30.07 4.60
CA HIS A 79 17.20 -29.85 5.55
C HIS A 79 16.18 -30.99 5.48
N PRO A 80 15.70 -31.52 6.62
CA PRO A 80 14.73 -32.62 6.60
C PRO A 80 13.40 -32.18 5.96
N MET A 81 12.76 -33.09 5.22
CA MET A 81 11.44 -32.89 4.63
C MET A 81 10.33 -33.31 5.59
N ASN A 82 9.20 -32.59 5.58
CA ASN A 82 8.00 -33.06 6.27
C ASN A 82 7.37 -34.25 5.51
N PRO A 83 6.76 -35.22 6.24
CA PRO A 83 6.05 -36.33 5.60
C PRO A 83 4.80 -35.85 4.83
N PRO A 84 4.29 -36.63 3.86
CA PRO A 84 3.16 -36.25 2.99
C PRO A 84 1.86 -35.93 3.74
N LYS A 85 1.72 -36.38 4.99
CA LYS A 85 0.64 -35.94 5.89
C LYS A 85 0.51 -34.41 5.97
N PHE A 86 1.60 -33.68 5.78
CA PHE A 86 1.65 -32.22 5.79
C PHE A 86 1.59 -31.58 4.39
N ASP A 87 1.15 -32.31 3.37
CA ASP A 87 0.94 -31.77 2.02
C ASP A 87 -0.02 -30.57 2.04
N LYS A 88 0.42 -29.45 1.46
CA LYS A 88 -0.37 -28.21 1.29
C LYS A 88 -1.09 -27.79 2.57
N LEU A 89 -0.42 -27.91 3.71
CA LEU A 89 -0.97 -27.68 5.03
C LEU A 89 -1.53 -26.26 5.17
N GLU A 90 -2.68 -26.15 5.83
CA GLU A 90 -3.38 -24.89 6.02
C GLU A 90 -2.70 -23.97 7.02
N ASP A 91 -2.06 -24.54 8.05
CA ASP A 91 -1.26 -23.81 9.03
C ASP A 91 0.13 -24.43 9.15
N MET A 92 1.12 -23.71 8.64
CA MET A 92 2.51 -24.14 8.60
C MET A 92 3.14 -24.32 9.98
N ALA A 93 2.59 -23.70 11.03
CA ALA A 93 3.06 -23.91 12.40
C ALA A 93 2.77 -25.32 12.93
N MET A 94 1.92 -26.10 12.24
CA MET A 94 1.64 -27.49 12.58
C MET A 94 2.61 -28.50 11.96
N MET A 95 3.58 -28.05 11.14
CA MET A 95 4.60 -28.93 10.56
C MET A 95 5.55 -29.48 11.63
N THR A 96 6.05 -30.70 11.43
CA THR A 96 7.07 -31.30 12.31
C THR A 96 8.43 -30.62 12.15
N HIS A 97 8.86 -30.43 10.90
CA HIS A 97 10.09 -29.74 10.56
C HIS A 97 9.77 -28.29 10.20
N LEU A 98 10.22 -27.37 11.05
CA LEU A 98 10.11 -25.92 10.84
C LEU A 98 11.44 -25.39 10.32
N ASN A 99 11.65 -25.48 9.01
CA ASN A 99 12.81 -24.94 8.32
C ASN A 99 12.38 -24.15 7.08
N GLU A 100 13.28 -23.31 6.58
CA GLU A 100 13.05 -22.43 5.42
C GLU A 100 12.51 -23.16 4.18
N PRO A 101 13.10 -24.29 3.72
CA PRO A 101 12.57 -24.98 2.55
C PRO A 101 11.20 -25.62 2.78
N CYS A 102 10.87 -26.09 3.99
CA CYS A 102 9.52 -26.61 4.27
C CYS A 102 8.45 -25.51 4.13
N VAL A 103 8.72 -24.31 4.63
CA VAL A 103 7.82 -23.15 4.49
C VAL A 103 7.69 -22.75 3.03
N LEU A 104 8.83 -22.62 2.31
CA LEU A 104 8.86 -22.27 0.89
C LEU A 104 8.03 -23.25 0.05
N TYR A 105 8.25 -24.56 0.22
CA TYR A 105 7.57 -25.57 -0.59
C TYR A 105 6.09 -25.68 -0.27
N ASN A 106 5.67 -25.54 0.99
CA ASN A 106 4.25 -25.52 1.32
C ASN A 106 3.52 -24.35 0.64
N LEU A 107 4.13 -23.15 0.67
CA LEU A 107 3.60 -21.99 -0.06
C LEU A 107 3.62 -22.20 -1.57
N LYS A 108 4.74 -22.70 -2.14
CA LYS A 108 4.91 -22.96 -3.58
C LYS A 108 3.85 -23.94 -4.11
N GLU A 109 3.61 -25.03 -3.39
CA GLU A 109 2.65 -26.07 -3.81
C GLU A 109 1.20 -25.65 -3.65
N ARG A 110 0.87 -24.90 -2.58
CA ARG A 110 -0.46 -24.30 -2.42
C ARG A 110 -0.73 -23.28 -3.52
N TYR A 111 0.26 -22.44 -3.82
CA TYR A 111 0.17 -21.44 -4.88
C TYR A 111 0.05 -22.06 -6.27
N ALA A 112 0.82 -23.11 -6.57
CA ALA A 112 0.70 -23.87 -7.83
C ALA A 112 -0.70 -24.48 -8.02
N ALA A 113 -1.38 -24.77 -6.92
CA ALA A 113 -2.76 -25.25 -6.87
C ALA A 113 -3.80 -24.11 -6.73
N TRP A 114 -3.38 -22.85 -6.91
CA TRP A 114 -4.18 -21.62 -6.81
C TRP A 114 -4.83 -21.34 -5.45
N MET A 115 -4.29 -21.92 -4.38
CA MET A 115 -4.64 -21.59 -3.00
C MET A 115 -3.69 -20.51 -2.48
N ILE A 116 -4.13 -19.26 -2.53
CA ILE A 116 -3.27 -18.09 -2.25
C ILE A 116 -3.09 -17.76 -0.77
N TYR A 117 -3.98 -18.28 0.09
CA TYR A 117 -3.95 -18.03 1.52
C TYR A 117 -3.40 -19.24 2.27
N THR A 118 -2.49 -19.01 3.20
CA THR A 118 -1.90 -20.03 4.06
C THR A 118 -1.59 -19.43 5.42
N TYR A 119 -1.93 -20.11 6.51
CA TYR A 119 -1.55 -19.65 7.84
C TYR A 119 -0.11 -20.04 8.19
N SER A 120 0.51 -19.23 9.04
CA SER A 120 1.76 -19.53 9.71
C SER A 120 1.67 -19.04 11.15
N GLY A 121 1.13 -19.87 12.04
CA GLY A 121 0.90 -19.46 13.43
C GLY A 121 -0.14 -18.35 13.51
N LEU A 122 0.22 -17.14 13.91
CA LEU A 122 -0.73 -16.00 13.92
C LEU A 122 -0.89 -15.33 12.55
N PHE A 123 0.03 -15.55 11.62
CA PHE A 123 0.05 -14.87 10.33
C PHE A 123 -0.89 -15.53 9.32
N CYS A 124 -1.51 -14.70 8.48
CA CYS A 124 -2.19 -15.13 7.25
C CYS A 124 -1.34 -14.70 6.05
N VAL A 125 -0.54 -15.62 5.52
CA VAL A 125 0.30 -15.39 4.34
C VAL A 125 -0.59 -15.38 3.10
N THR A 126 -0.42 -14.35 2.27
CA THR A 126 -1.13 -14.18 1.00
C THR A 126 -0.12 -14.06 -0.13
N VAL A 127 -0.25 -14.90 -1.16
CA VAL A 127 0.59 -14.82 -2.37
C VAL A 127 -0.23 -14.22 -3.51
N ASN A 128 0.24 -13.12 -4.10
CA ASN A 128 -0.49 -12.42 -5.17
C ASN A 128 -0.71 -13.36 -6.38
N PRO A 129 -1.96 -13.66 -6.78
CA PRO A 129 -2.26 -14.58 -7.87
C PRO A 129 -1.97 -14.03 -9.27
N TYR A 130 -1.81 -12.72 -9.44
CA TYR A 130 -1.77 -12.05 -10.74
C TYR A 130 -2.93 -12.42 -11.68
N LYS A 131 -4.04 -12.89 -11.13
CA LYS A 131 -5.26 -13.24 -11.84
C LYS A 131 -6.48 -13.07 -10.95
N TRP A 132 -7.63 -12.95 -11.58
CA TRP A 132 -8.91 -12.93 -10.87
C TRP A 132 -9.24 -14.32 -10.32
N LEU A 133 -9.68 -14.37 -9.06
CA LEU A 133 -10.15 -15.57 -8.36
C LEU A 133 -11.50 -15.25 -7.69
N PRO A 134 -12.47 -16.17 -7.70
CA PRO A 134 -13.79 -15.96 -7.09
C PRO A 134 -13.78 -16.01 -5.54
N VAL A 135 -12.60 -15.92 -4.90
CA VAL A 135 -12.43 -16.02 -3.44
C VAL A 135 -12.99 -14.81 -2.67
N TYR A 136 -13.40 -13.75 -3.38
CA TYR A 136 -13.98 -12.55 -2.78
C TYR A 136 -15.48 -12.40 -3.05
N ASP A 137 -16.12 -13.41 -3.65
CA ASP A 137 -17.54 -13.36 -3.97
C ASP A 137 -18.40 -13.33 -2.70
N SER A 138 -19.61 -12.79 -2.81
CA SER A 138 -20.53 -12.63 -1.67
C SER A 138 -20.87 -13.96 -0.97
N VAL A 139 -20.94 -15.07 -1.72
CA VAL A 139 -21.13 -16.42 -1.15
C VAL A 139 -19.99 -16.80 -0.19
N VAL A 140 -18.76 -16.38 -0.50
CA VAL A 140 -17.59 -16.64 0.34
C VAL A 140 -17.65 -15.79 1.61
N VAL A 141 -18.05 -14.52 1.50
CA VAL A 141 -18.24 -13.62 2.65
C VAL A 141 -19.19 -14.25 3.69
N GLU A 142 -20.37 -14.69 3.23
CA GLU A 142 -21.35 -15.35 4.10
C GLU A 142 -20.84 -16.69 4.66
N ALA A 143 -20.10 -17.46 3.85
CA ALA A 143 -19.54 -18.74 4.28
C ALA A 143 -18.46 -18.61 5.37
N TYR A 144 -17.81 -17.44 5.52
CA TYR A 144 -16.83 -17.17 6.60
C TYR A 144 -17.45 -16.56 7.85
N ARG A 145 -18.68 -16.02 7.76
CA ARG A 145 -19.32 -15.28 8.83
C ARG A 145 -19.54 -16.16 10.07
N GLY A 146 -19.07 -15.68 11.22
CA GLY A 146 -19.22 -16.36 12.51
C GLY A 146 -18.45 -17.68 12.64
N LYS A 147 -17.55 -18.01 11.71
CA LYS A 147 -16.76 -19.23 11.75
C LYS A 147 -15.45 -19.01 12.49
N LYS A 148 -15.11 -19.95 13.37
CA LYS A 148 -13.79 -19.97 13.99
C LYS A 148 -12.74 -20.31 12.93
N ARG A 149 -11.52 -19.80 13.13
CA ARG A 149 -10.39 -20.04 12.22
C ARG A 149 -10.14 -21.52 11.89
N ILE A 150 -10.42 -22.46 12.80
CA ILE A 150 -10.22 -23.90 12.59
C ILE A 150 -11.36 -24.57 11.80
N GLU A 151 -12.51 -23.91 11.69
CA GLU A 151 -13.72 -24.43 11.04
C GLU A 151 -13.75 -24.10 9.54
N ALA A 152 -12.90 -23.17 9.10
CA ALA A 152 -12.85 -22.66 7.73
C ALA A 152 -11.41 -22.71 7.17
N PRO A 153 -11.24 -22.85 5.84
CA PRO A 153 -9.91 -22.82 5.22
C PRO A 153 -9.26 -21.44 5.36
N PRO A 154 -7.91 -21.33 5.21
CA PRO A 154 -7.20 -20.07 5.35
C PRO A 154 -7.74 -18.98 4.45
N HIS A 155 -8.04 -17.81 5.02
CA HIS A 155 -8.53 -16.66 4.26
C HIS A 155 -8.47 -15.37 5.07
N ILE A 156 -8.34 -14.25 4.37
CA ILE A 156 -8.34 -12.94 5.01
C ILE A 156 -9.68 -12.63 5.72
N PHE A 157 -10.81 -13.10 5.17
CA PHE A 157 -12.11 -12.97 5.81
C PHE A 157 -12.22 -13.73 7.14
N SER A 158 -11.49 -14.83 7.31
CA SER A 158 -11.43 -15.48 8.62
C SER A 158 -10.74 -14.59 9.64
N ILE A 159 -9.64 -13.92 9.27
CA ILE A 159 -8.96 -12.94 10.14
C ILE A 159 -9.90 -11.77 10.46
N SER A 160 -10.59 -11.23 9.45
CA SER A 160 -11.56 -10.13 9.64
C SER A 160 -12.72 -10.54 10.54
N ASP A 161 -13.37 -11.68 10.31
CA ASP A 161 -14.49 -12.14 11.12
C ASP A 161 -14.05 -12.41 12.56
N ASN A 162 -12.90 -13.06 12.77
CA ASN A 162 -12.39 -13.33 14.11
C ASN A 162 -12.07 -12.01 14.84
N ALA A 163 -11.49 -11.02 14.18
CA ALA A 163 -11.31 -9.68 14.77
C ALA A 163 -12.66 -9.03 15.15
N TYR A 164 -13.68 -9.14 14.29
CA TYR A 164 -15.01 -8.63 14.61
C TYR A 164 -15.66 -9.35 15.80
N GLN A 165 -15.57 -10.68 15.85
CA GLN A 165 -16.09 -11.48 16.96
C GLN A 165 -15.37 -11.17 18.28
N PHE A 166 -14.03 -11.06 18.26
CA PHE A 166 -13.23 -10.71 19.44
C PHE A 166 -13.53 -9.29 19.92
N MET A 167 -13.66 -8.32 19.01
CA MET A 167 -14.08 -6.96 19.38
C MET A 167 -15.39 -6.95 20.16
N LEU A 168 -16.40 -7.71 19.70
CA LEU A 168 -17.71 -7.76 20.36
C LEU A 168 -17.70 -8.56 21.67
N THR A 169 -16.92 -9.64 21.72
CA THR A 169 -16.85 -10.55 22.87
C THR A 169 -16.02 -9.94 24.00
N ASP A 170 -14.81 -9.50 23.66
CA ASP A 170 -13.80 -9.05 24.63
C ASP A 170 -13.93 -7.57 24.95
N ARG A 171 -14.69 -6.81 24.13
CA ARG A 171 -14.89 -5.36 24.26
C ARG A 171 -13.58 -4.58 24.19
N GLU A 172 -12.71 -4.99 23.26
CA GLU A 172 -11.42 -4.35 22.99
C GLU A 172 -11.30 -3.96 21.52
N ASN A 173 -10.63 -2.83 21.26
CA ASN A 173 -10.29 -2.43 19.90
C ASN A 173 -9.34 -3.44 19.27
N GLN A 174 -9.48 -3.66 17.96
CA GLN A 174 -8.68 -4.64 17.23
C GLN A 174 -7.84 -3.96 16.15
N SER A 175 -6.82 -4.66 15.66
CA SER A 175 -6.07 -4.22 14.50
C SER A 175 -5.72 -5.37 13.57
N VAL A 176 -5.73 -5.07 12.27
CA VAL A 176 -5.30 -5.96 11.19
C VAL A 176 -4.12 -5.29 10.49
N LEU A 177 -2.93 -5.84 10.68
CA LEU A 177 -1.70 -5.32 10.08
C LEU A 177 -1.45 -6.05 8.75
N ILE A 178 -1.47 -5.31 7.65
CA ILE A 178 -1.23 -5.83 6.30
C ILE A 178 0.14 -5.34 5.85
N THR A 179 1.11 -6.25 5.84
CA THR A 179 2.49 -5.97 5.45
C THR A 179 2.85 -6.71 4.17
N GLY A 180 3.90 -6.22 3.50
CA GLY A 180 4.40 -6.80 2.26
C GLY A 180 5.16 -5.78 1.45
N GLU A 181 6.05 -6.28 0.58
CA GLU A 181 6.72 -5.43 -0.40
C GLU A 181 5.70 -4.79 -1.36
N SER A 182 6.18 -3.83 -2.12
CA SER A 182 5.43 -3.25 -3.21
C SER A 182 5.04 -4.33 -4.24
N GLY A 183 3.80 -4.30 -4.76
CA GLY A 183 3.26 -5.37 -5.62
C GLY A 183 2.71 -6.62 -4.91
N ALA A 184 2.88 -6.77 -3.60
CA ALA A 184 2.37 -7.92 -2.84
C ALA A 184 0.83 -8.01 -2.74
N GLY A 185 0.10 -6.97 -3.17
CA GLY A 185 -1.36 -6.91 -3.12
C GLY A 185 -1.93 -6.39 -1.79
N LYS A 186 -1.18 -5.58 -1.04
CA LYS A 186 -1.64 -4.97 0.23
C LYS A 186 -2.94 -4.18 0.07
N THR A 187 -2.96 -3.19 -0.84
CA THR A 187 -4.13 -2.34 -1.10
C THR A 187 -5.39 -3.13 -1.44
N VAL A 188 -5.25 -4.20 -2.23
CA VAL A 188 -6.36 -5.09 -2.58
C VAL A 188 -6.89 -5.80 -1.34
N ASN A 189 -6.00 -6.39 -0.53
CA ASN A 189 -6.39 -7.04 0.73
C ASN A 189 -7.02 -6.06 1.73
N THR A 190 -6.46 -4.85 1.87
CA THR A 190 -7.03 -3.75 2.67
C THR A 190 -8.46 -3.44 2.24
N LYS A 191 -8.69 -3.28 0.93
CA LYS A 191 -10.04 -3.06 0.37
C LYS A 191 -10.99 -4.21 0.70
N ARG A 192 -10.55 -5.47 0.57
CA ARG A 192 -11.38 -6.65 0.88
C ARG A 192 -11.72 -6.77 2.36
N VAL A 193 -10.79 -6.42 3.26
CA VAL A 193 -11.05 -6.37 4.71
C VAL A 193 -12.12 -5.32 5.04
N ILE A 194 -12.00 -4.11 4.48
CA ILE A 194 -12.98 -3.03 4.68
C ILE A 194 -14.36 -3.45 4.16
N GLN A 195 -14.42 -4.02 2.95
CA GLN A 195 -15.66 -4.54 2.36
C GLN A 195 -16.30 -5.63 3.21
N TYR A 196 -15.50 -6.52 3.80
CA TYR A 196 -15.99 -7.56 4.69
C TYR A 196 -16.70 -6.95 5.90
N PHE A 197 -16.04 -6.01 6.60
CA PHE A 197 -16.62 -5.33 7.76
C PHE A 197 -17.89 -4.55 7.43
N ALA A 198 -17.89 -3.84 6.29
CA ALA A 198 -19.07 -3.14 5.80
C ALA A 198 -20.24 -4.10 5.57
N THR A 199 -19.99 -5.24 4.93
CA THR A 199 -21.04 -6.22 4.61
C THR A 199 -21.64 -6.84 5.87
N ILE A 200 -20.82 -7.36 6.78
CA ILE A 200 -21.33 -8.07 7.97
C ILE A 200 -22.03 -7.14 8.96
N ALA A 201 -21.65 -5.86 9.00
CA ALA A 201 -22.21 -4.88 9.93
C ALA A 201 -23.54 -4.26 9.46
N VAL A 202 -23.90 -4.40 8.18
CA VAL A 202 -25.14 -3.88 7.59
C VAL A 202 -26.31 -4.87 7.70
N VAL A 203 -26.03 -6.18 7.80
CA VAL A 203 -27.07 -7.23 7.86
C VAL A 203 -27.77 -7.22 9.23
N GLY A 204 -28.73 -6.31 9.37
CA GLY A 204 -29.55 -6.09 10.58
C GLY A 204 -30.30 -4.75 10.62
N GLY A 205 -30.26 -3.95 9.55
CA GLY A 205 -31.06 -2.74 9.38
C GLY A 205 -31.43 -2.54 7.91
N LYS A 206 -32.63 -2.02 7.63
CA LYS A 206 -32.96 -1.56 6.27
C LYS A 206 -31.92 -0.52 5.85
N LYS A 207 -31.50 -0.52 4.57
CA LYS A 207 -30.83 0.63 3.96
C LYS A 207 -31.81 1.80 4.01
N GLU A 208 -31.80 2.56 5.10
CA GLU A 208 -32.46 3.86 5.11
C GLU A 208 -31.64 4.75 4.18
N GLN A 209 -32.16 4.97 2.97
CA GLN A 209 -31.74 6.09 2.14
C GLN A 209 -32.06 7.36 2.93
N GLN A 210 -31.11 7.84 3.71
CA GLN A 210 -31.21 9.20 4.24
C GLN A 210 -31.13 10.14 3.04
N ALA A 211 -32.27 10.74 2.72
CA ALA A 211 -32.35 11.87 1.80
C ALA A 211 -31.60 13.05 2.44
N GLY A 212 -30.32 13.18 2.10
CA GLY A 212 -29.47 14.25 2.59
C GLY A 212 -28.16 14.33 1.80
N LYS A 213 -28.11 15.26 0.84
CA LYS A 213 -26.94 15.78 0.08
C LYS A 213 -25.94 14.82 -0.60
N MET A 214 -25.93 13.50 -0.37
CA MET A 214 -24.83 12.63 -0.81
C MET A 214 -25.26 11.34 -1.53
N GLN A 215 -24.47 10.92 -2.53
CA GLN A 215 -24.58 9.63 -3.20
C GLN A 215 -23.61 8.62 -2.56
N GLY A 216 -24.12 7.47 -2.09
CA GLY A 216 -23.30 6.31 -1.67
C GLY A 216 -23.42 5.92 -0.20
N SER A 217 -23.08 4.66 0.11
CA SER A 217 -22.95 4.15 1.48
C SER A 217 -21.61 4.56 2.10
N LEU A 218 -21.46 4.44 3.43
CA LEU A 218 -20.18 4.72 4.11
C LEU A 218 -19.04 3.83 3.57
N GLU A 219 -19.35 2.61 3.11
CA GLU A 219 -18.42 1.74 2.40
C GLU A 219 -17.92 2.38 1.10
N ASP A 220 -18.84 2.88 0.28
CA ASP A 220 -18.51 3.53 -0.99
C ASP A 220 -17.63 4.76 -0.76
N GLN A 221 -17.85 5.50 0.33
CA GLN A 221 -17.05 6.67 0.71
C GLN A 221 -15.62 6.29 1.13
N ILE A 222 -15.46 5.25 1.97
CA ILE A 222 -14.12 4.77 2.36
C ILE A 222 -13.34 4.27 1.13
N ILE A 223 -14.03 3.59 0.21
CA ILE A 223 -13.42 3.11 -1.04
C ILE A 223 -13.10 4.26 -1.98
N ALA A 224 -13.99 5.26 -2.10
CA ALA A 224 -13.82 6.44 -2.93
C ALA A 224 -12.69 7.37 -2.46
N ALA A 225 -12.25 7.27 -1.21
CA ALA A 225 -11.07 8.00 -0.75
C ALA A 225 -9.75 7.50 -1.37
N ASN A 226 -9.69 6.26 -1.86
CA ASN A 226 -8.44 5.67 -2.34
C ASN A 226 -7.89 6.38 -3.59
N PRO A 227 -8.63 6.61 -4.68
CA PRO A 227 -8.09 7.32 -5.85
C PRO A 227 -7.42 8.65 -5.49
N LEU A 228 -8.04 9.45 -4.62
CA LEU A 228 -7.46 10.71 -4.15
C LEU A 228 -6.18 10.51 -3.34
N LEU A 229 -6.18 9.58 -2.37
CA LEU A 229 -5.01 9.30 -1.55
C LEU A 229 -3.87 8.66 -2.35
N GLU A 230 -4.19 7.84 -3.36
CA GLU A 230 -3.21 7.21 -4.25
C GLU A 230 -2.62 8.24 -5.22
N ALA A 231 -3.42 9.17 -5.75
CA ALA A 231 -2.91 10.23 -6.62
C ALA A 231 -1.84 11.10 -5.92
N TYR A 232 -2.04 11.40 -4.63
CA TYR A 232 -1.14 12.26 -3.85
C TYR A 232 -0.13 11.53 -2.94
N GLY A 233 -0.29 10.21 -2.78
CA GLY A 233 0.49 9.43 -1.83
C GLY A 233 1.17 8.20 -2.44
N ASN A 234 0.83 7.85 -3.68
CA ASN A 234 1.48 6.77 -4.40
C ASN A 234 2.32 7.28 -5.58
N ALA A 235 3.32 6.50 -5.92
CA ALA A 235 4.21 6.77 -7.03
C ALA A 235 4.79 5.48 -7.61
N LYS A 236 5.33 5.59 -8.82
CA LYS A 236 6.10 4.52 -9.44
C LYS A 236 7.50 4.44 -8.84
N THR A 237 7.85 3.27 -8.34
CA THR A 237 9.20 2.90 -7.88
C THR A 237 9.84 1.90 -8.82
N VAL A 238 11.08 1.48 -8.54
CA VAL A 238 11.75 0.41 -9.30
C VAL A 238 10.98 -0.92 -9.25
N ARG A 239 10.28 -1.21 -8.15
CA ARG A 239 9.62 -2.52 -7.91
C ARG A 239 8.11 -2.52 -8.11
N ASN A 240 7.45 -1.37 -8.14
CA ASN A 240 5.99 -1.28 -8.30
C ASN A 240 5.59 0.04 -8.94
N ASP A 241 4.67 -0.04 -9.89
CA ASP A 241 4.14 1.09 -10.64
C ASP A 241 3.21 1.99 -9.80
N ASN A 242 2.56 1.45 -8.77
CA ASN A 242 1.64 2.18 -7.86
C ASN A 242 1.98 1.88 -6.39
N SER A 243 3.15 2.33 -5.92
CA SER A 243 3.65 2.08 -4.57
C SER A 243 3.18 3.14 -3.59
N SER A 244 2.55 2.76 -2.48
CA SER A 244 2.20 3.69 -1.40
C SER A 244 3.44 4.21 -0.68
N ARG A 245 3.58 5.54 -0.62
CA ARG A 245 4.69 6.24 0.04
C ARG A 245 4.27 7.01 1.28
N PHE A 246 3.26 6.47 1.94
CA PHE A 246 2.80 6.80 3.28
C PHE A 246 2.22 5.54 3.92
N GLY A 247 2.25 5.46 5.25
CA GLY A 247 1.47 4.49 6.01
C GLY A 247 0.03 4.98 6.18
N LYS A 248 -0.94 4.10 6.05
CA LYS A 248 -2.38 4.39 6.14
C LYS A 248 -3.00 3.50 7.20
N PHE A 249 -3.59 4.10 8.23
CA PHE A 249 -4.32 3.40 9.27
C PHE A 249 -5.79 3.79 9.24
N ILE A 250 -6.65 2.87 8.80
CA ILE A 250 -8.08 3.11 8.66
C ILE A 250 -8.78 2.52 9.88
N ARG A 251 -9.37 3.37 10.72
CA ARG A 251 -10.18 2.93 11.85
C ARG A 251 -11.63 2.83 11.41
N ILE A 252 -12.19 1.63 11.49
CA ILE A 252 -13.60 1.36 11.25
C ILE A 252 -14.28 1.29 12.62
N HIS A 253 -15.15 2.24 12.92
CA HIS A 253 -15.81 2.34 14.23
C HIS A 253 -17.12 1.58 14.24
N PHE A 254 -17.39 0.93 15.36
CA PHE A 254 -18.60 0.17 15.62
C PHE A 254 -19.28 0.65 16.89
N ALA A 255 -20.62 0.64 16.86
CA ALA A 255 -21.46 0.82 18.03
C ALA A 255 -21.45 -0.45 18.91
N THR A 256 -21.93 -0.37 20.15
CA THR A 256 -22.09 -1.54 21.04
C THR A 256 -22.91 -2.68 20.41
N SER A 257 -23.82 -2.36 19.48
CA SER A 257 -24.62 -3.37 18.76
C SER A 257 -23.84 -4.09 17.64
N GLY A 258 -22.57 -3.75 17.41
CA GLY A 258 -21.75 -4.26 16.30
C GLY A 258 -22.07 -3.66 14.94
N LYS A 259 -22.91 -2.63 14.87
CA LYS A 259 -23.22 -1.91 13.63
C LYS A 259 -22.12 -0.88 13.32
N LEU A 260 -21.89 -0.65 12.04
CA LEU A 260 -20.95 0.34 11.54
C LEU A 260 -21.40 1.75 11.97
N ALA A 261 -20.53 2.46 12.68
CA ALA A 261 -20.79 3.80 13.19
C ALA A 261 -20.17 4.88 12.29
N SER A 262 -18.85 4.85 12.10
CA SER A 262 -18.11 5.83 11.30
C SER A 262 -16.78 5.22 10.85
N ALA A 263 -16.00 5.96 10.06
CA ALA A 263 -14.60 5.62 9.79
C ALA A 263 -13.71 6.85 9.91
N ASP A 264 -12.42 6.64 10.11
CA ASP A 264 -11.43 7.68 9.93
C ASP A 264 -10.10 7.07 9.47
N ILE A 265 -9.26 7.93 8.90
CA ILE A 265 -7.98 7.60 8.30
C ILE A 265 -6.91 8.42 9.01
N GLU A 266 -5.88 7.73 9.49
CA GLU A 266 -4.66 8.35 9.98
C GLU A 266 -3.52 8.00 9.03
N THR A 267 -2.68 8.99 8.72
CA THR A 267 -1.56 8.81 7.79
C THR A 267 -0.23 9.06 8.48
N TYR A 268 0.77 8.26 8.12
CA TYR A 268 2.12 8.33 8.69
C TYR A 268 3.17 8.42 7.59
N LEU A 269 4.25 9.15 7.87
CA LEU A 269 5.51 9.06 7.11
C LEU A 269 5.34 9.21 5.59
N LEU A 270 4.65 10.27 5.12
CA LEU A 270 4.66 10.62 3.71
C LEU A 270 6.11 10.89 3.26
N GLU A 271 6.55 10.24 2.19
CA GLU A 271 7.89 10.39 1.62
C GLU A 271 8.04 11.76 0.94
N LYS A 272 8.38 12.78 1.72
CA LYS A 272 8.49 14.17 1.26
C LYS A 272 9.55 14.38 0.19
N SER A 273 10.66 13.64 0.25
CA SER A 273 11.75 13.75 -0.73
C SER A 273 11.24 13.59 -2.17
N ARG A 274 10.25 12.71 -2.39
CA ARG A 274 9.69 12.38 -3.69
C ARG A 274 9.03 13.55 -4.42
N VAL A 275 8.57 14.57 -3.68
CA VAL A 275 8.00 15.82 -4.23
C VAL A 275 9.05 16.59 -5.03
N THR A 276 10.31 16.52 -4.63
CA THR A 276 11.41 17.33 -5.19
C THR A 276 12.51 16.50 -5.86
N PHE A 277 12.46 15.17 -5.74
CA PHE A 277 13.53 14.28 -6.18
C PHE A 277 12.99 12.93 -6.65
N GLN A 278 13.59 12.37 -7.71
CA GLN A 278 13.31 11.02 -8.18
C GLN A 278 14.61 10.32 -8.59
N LEU A 279 14.66 9.00 -8.42
CA LEU A 279 15.67 8.17 -9.07
C LEU A 279 15.34 8.00 -10.56
N SER A 280 16.33 7.63 -11.36
CA SER A 280 16.21 7.54 -12.84
C SER A 280 15.07 6.64 -13.31
N ALA A 281 14.82 5.54 -12.61
CA ALA A 281 13.76 4.58 -12.89
C ALA A 281 12.54 4.77 -11.98
N GLU A 282 12.29 5.97 -11.46
CA GLU A 282 11.13 6.26 -10.60
C GLU A 282 10.38 7.50 -11.09
N ARG A 283 9.13 7.66 -10.60
CA ARG A 283 8.34 8.88 -10.79
C ARG A 283 8.12 9.60 -9.45
N SER A 284 7.70 10.86 -9.55
CA SER A 284 7.06 11.56 -8.44
C SER A 284 5.62 11.03 -8.24
N TYR A 285 4.85 11.68 -7.38
CA TYR A 285 3.45 11.33 -7.12
C TYR A 285 2.58 11.44 -8.40
N HIS A 286 1.62 10.52 -8.54
CA HIS A 286 0.81 10.39 -9.75
C HIS A 286 0.08 11.66 -10.16
N ILE A 287 -0.40 12.44 -9.19
CA ILE A 287 -1.17 13.66 -9.43
C ILE A 287 -0.48 14.64 -10.37
N PHE A 288 0.85 14.76 -10.31
CA PHE A 288 1.58 15.68 -11.18
C PHE A 288 1.41 15.32 -12.65
N TYR A 289 1.50 14.04 -12.98
CA TYR A 289 1.35 13.54 -14.34
C TYR A 289 -0.11 13.55 -14.77
N GLN A 290 -1.03 13.19 -13.87
CA GLN A 290 -2.49 13.26 -14.08
C GLN A 290 -2.96 14.66 -14.51
N LEU A 291 -2.54 15.72 -13.80
CA LEU A 291 -2.90 17.10 -14.12
C LEU A 291 -2.32 17.60 -15.45
N MET A 292 -1.18 17.04 -15.88
CA MET A 292 -0.48 17.44 -17.10
C MET A 292 -0.98 16.71 -18.35
N THR A 293 -1.92 15.77 -18.22
CA THR A 293 -2.52 15.05 -19.36
C THR A 293 -3.28 15.97 -20.32
N GLY A 294 -3.73 17.13 -19.84
CA GLY A 294 -4.59 18.04 -20.59
C GLY A 294 -6.01 17.52 -20.79
N HIS A 295 -6.44 16.49 -20.04
CA HIS A 295 -7.81 15.98 -20.09
C HIS A 295 -8.85 17.05 -19.73
N LYS A 296 -8.50 17.95 -18.81
CA LYS A 296 -9.23 19.17 -18.47
C LYS A 296 -8.39 20.40 -18.81
N PRO A 297 -8.46 20.93 -20.05
CA PRO A 297 -7.63 22.04 -20.49
C PRO A 297 -7.76 23.30 -19.62
N GLU A 298 -8.94 23.53 -19.04
CA GLU A 298 -9.19 24.63 -18.12
C GLU A 298 -8.29 24.59 -16.87
N LEU A 299 -7.84 23.40 -16.46
CA LEU A 299 -6.88 23.26 -15.36
C LEU A 299 -5.46 23.64 -15.78
N LEU A 300 -5.05 23.38 -17.03
CA LEU A 300 -3.73 23.83 -17.49
C LEU A 300 -3.62 25.36 -17.40
N GLU A 301 -4.66 26.06 -17.84
CA GLU A 301 -4.75 27.52 -17.73
C GLU A 301 -4.83 27.99 -16.27
N ALA A 302 -5.71 27.38 -15.46
CA ALA A 302 -5.90 27.78 -14.07
C ALA A 302 -4.66 27.54 -13.18
N LEU A 303 -3.84 26.55 -13.53
CA LEU A 303 -2.60 26.18 -12.84
C LEU A 303 -1.35 26.80 -13.47
N LEU A 304 -1.49 27.48 -14.60
CA LEU A 304 -0.39 28.06 -15.38
C LEU A 304 0.65 27.01 -15.78
N ILE A 305 0.21 25.79 -16.10
CA ILE A 305 1.08 24.67 -16.48
C ILE A 305 0.94 24.26 -17.95
N THR A 306 1.98 23.59 -18.47
CA THR A 306 1.98 22.99 -19.80
C THR A 306 1.68 21.48 -19.71
N THR A 307 1.59 20.81 -20.85
CA THR A 307 1.51 19.35 -20.92
C THR A 307 2.88 18.68 -21.04
N ASN A 308 3.99 19.43 -20.96
CA ASN A 308 5.34 18.91 -21.09
C ASN A 308 6.01 18.77 -19.71
N PRO A 309 6.14 17.56 -19.14
CA PRO A 309 6.73 17.33 -17.81
C PRO A 309 8.16 17.85 -17.67
N TYR A 310 8.91 17.94 -18.77
CA TYR A 310 10.27 18.46 -18.76
C TYR A 310 10.38 19.97 -18.52
N ASP A 311 9.25 20.70 -18.55
CA ASP A 311 9.20 22.10 -18.13
C ASP A 311 9.31 22.25 -16.60
N TYR A 312 9.17 21.13 -15.86
CA TYR A 312 9.18 21.08 -14.39
C TYR A 312 10.26 20.12 -13.87
N PRO A 313 11.50 20.59 -13.68
CA PRO A 313 12.65 19.74 -13.32
C PRO A 313 12.48 18.92 -12.04
N MET A 314 11.59 19.34 -11.12
CA MET A 314 11.34 18.64 -9.86
C MET A 314 10.59 17.31 -10.02
N ILE A 315 9.92 17.07 -11.14
CA ILE A 315 9.12 15.85 -11.38
C ILE A 315 9.62 15.06 -12.60
N SER A 316 10.69 15.53 -13.26
CA SER A 316 11.18 14.99 -14.52
C SER A 316 12.62 14.49 -14.45
N GLN A 317 13.08 14.07 -13.27
CA GLN A 317 14.43 13.54 -13.05
C GLN A 317 14.54 12.06 -13.42
N GLY A 318 13.41 11.35 -13.35
CA GLY A 318 13.29 9.94 -13.68
C GLY A 318 12.32 9.69 -14.82
N GLU A 319 11.47 8.69 -14.64
CA GLU A 319 10.44 8.32 -15.61
C GLU A 319 9.30 9.34 -15.64
N ILE A 320 8.65 9.45 -16.79
CA ILE A 320 7.47 10.32 -16.96
C ILE A 320 6.21 9.49 -17.15
N THR A 321 6.30 8.41 -17.93
CA THR A 321 5.15 7.56 -18.28
C THR A 321 5.36 6.15 -17.75
N VAL A 322 4.26 5.44 -17.49
CA VAL A 322 4.29 4.08 -16.95
C VAL A 322 3.33 3.22 -17.77
N LYS A 323 3.81 2.11 -18.33
CA LYS A 323 3.04 1.31 -19.29
C LYS A 323 1.74 0.73 -18.74
N SER A 324 1.67 0.52 -17.42
CA SER A 324 0.54 -0.09 -16.73
C SER A 324 -0.48 0.94 -16.22
N ILE A 325 -0.23 2.23 -16.38
CA ILE A 325 -1.05 3.33 -15.84
C ILE A 325 -1.50 4.24 -16.98
N ASP A 326 -2.82 4.46 -17.07
CA ASP A 326 -3.39 5.51 -17.89
C ASP A 326 -3.66 6.73 -17.01
N ASP A 327 -2.76 7.73 -17.06
CA ASP A 327 -2.87 8.94 -16.23
C ASP A 327 -4.16 9.75 -16.53
N VAL A 328 -4.83 9.56 -17.68
CA VAL A 328 -6.13 10.21 -17.97
C VAL A 328 -7.25 9.53 -17.21
N GLU A 329 -7.35 8.20 -17.29
CA GLU A 329 -8.37 7.44 -16.56
C GLU A 329 -8.23 7.62 -15.05
N GLU A 330 -6.99 7.59 -14.55
CA GLU A 330 -6.69 7.84 -13.15
C GLU A 330 -7.03 9.26 -12.72
N PHE A 331 -6.82 10.27 -13.59
CA PHE A 331 -7.22 11.64 -13.28
C PHE A 331 -8.75 11.78 -13.16
N ILE A 332 -9.51 11.12 -14.04
CA ILE A 332 -10.99 11.09 -13.95
C ILE A 332 -11.42 10.46 -12.63
N ALA A 333 -10.79 9.37 -12.21
CA ALA A 333 -11.07 8.71 -10.94
C ALA A 333 -10.75 9.62 -9.74
N THR A 334 -9.61 10.31 -9.76
CA THR A 334 -9.22 11.29 -8.73
C THR A 334 -10.21 12.45 -8.64
N ASP A 335 -10.55 13.05 -9.78
CA ASP A 335 -11.46 14.19 -9.86
C ASP A 335 -12.87 13.83 -9.38
N THR A 336 -13.35 12.65 -9.78
CA THR A 336 -14.64 12.10 -9.33
C THR A 336 -14.63 11.77 -7.83
N ALA A 337 -13.52 11.23 -7.32
CA ALA A 337 -13.36 10.93 -5.90
C ALA A 337 -13.47 12.19 -5.03
N ILE A 338 -12.87 13.31 -5.45
CA ILE A 338 -12.98 14.60 -4.74
C ILE A 338 -14.45 15.03 -4.63
N ASP A 339 -15.23 14.86 -5.70
CA ASP A 339 -16.66 15.23 -5.72
C ASP A 339 -17.49 14.29 -4.82
N ILE A 340 -17.26 12.98 -4.87
CA ILE A 340 -17.94 11.98 -4.02
C ILE A 340 -17.63 12.23 -2.54
N LEU A 341 -16.39 12.60 -2.23
CA LEU A 341 -15.95 12.95 -0.89
C LEU A 341 -16.44 14.33 -0.45
N GLY A 342 -17.30 15.01 -1.22
CA GLY A 342 -17.98 16.23 -0.76
C GLY A 342 -17.09 17.45 -0.58
N PHE A 343 -15.93 17.49 -1.22
CA PHE A 343 -15.14 18.72 -1.32
C PHE A 343 -15.92 19.76 -2.12
N SER A 344 -15.89 21.01 -1.67
CA SER A 344 -16.47 22.11 -2.45
C SER A 344 -15.63 22.39 -3.70
N ALA A 345 -16.21 23.10 -4.68
CA ALA A 345 -15.48 23.51 -5.88
C ALA A 345 -14.24 24.37 -5.56
N ASP A 346 -14.35 25.25 -4.55
CA ASP A 346 -13.24 26.10 -4.07
C ASP A 346 -12.13 25.28 -3.41
N GLU A 347 -12.51 24.25 -2.65
CA GLU A 347 -11.55 23.31 -2.07
C GLU A 347 -10.84 22.50 -3.15
N LYS A 348 -11.58 21.93 -4.10
CA LYS A 348 -11.06 21.15 -5.22
C LYS A 348 -10.07 21.96 -6.05
N ILE A 349 -10.44 23.17 -6.48
CA ILE A 349 -9.51 24.04 -7.23
C ILE A 349 -8.34 24.49 -6.36
N GLY A 350 -8.53 24.69 -5.05
CA GLY A 350 -7.46 25.01 -4.11
C GLY A 350 -6.39 23.92 -4.05
N ILE A 351 -6.79 22.64 -3.97
CA ILE A 351 -5.86 21.50 -4.00
C ILE A 351 -5.07 21.51 -5.32
N TYR A 352 -5.75 21.67 -6.45
CA TYR A 352 -5.07 21.71 -7.75
C TYR A 352 -4.12 22.90 -7.85
N LYS A 353 -4.51 24.10 -7.42
CA LYS A 353 -3.66 25.31 -7.41
C LYS A 353 -2.41 25.13 -6.57
N LEU A 354 -2.53 24.54 -5.37
CA LEU A 354 -1.38 24.22 -4.53
C LEU A 354 -0.47 23.18 -5.18
N THR A 355 -1.04 22.19 -5.88
CA THR A 355 -0.28 21.18 -6.64
C THR A 355 0.48 21.82 -7.81
N GLY A 356 -0.16 22.70 -8.56
CA GLY A 356 0.47 23.49 -9.63
C GLY A 356 1.56 24.42 -9.08
N ALA A 357 1.33 25.05 -7.92
CA ALA A 357 2.36 25.85 -7.26
C ALA A 357 3.60 25.01 -6.92
N CYS A 358 3.45 23.78 -6.43
CA CYS A 358 4.57 22.87 -6.18
C CYS A 358 5.41 22.59 -7.43
N LEU A 359 4.80 22.49 -8.63
CA LEU A 359 5.54 22.33 -9.89
C LEU A 359 6.44 23.54 -10.19
N HIS A 360 5.89 24.75 -10.04
CA HIS A 360 6.61 26.00 -10.31
C HIS A 360 7.76 26.28 -9.32
N HIS A 361 7.70 25.76 -8.08
CA HIS A 361 8.80 25.92 -7.11
C HIS A 361 10.13 25.40 -7.66
N GLY A 362 10.10 24.34 -8.47
CA GLY A 362 11.29 23.74 -9.08
C GLY A 362 11.97 24.59 -10.14
N SER A 363 11.22 25.53 -10.71
CA SER A 363 11.67 26.36 -11.82
C SER A 363 12.24 27.71 -11.37
N MET A 364 12.06 28.09 -10.09
CA MET A 364 12.62 29.33 -9.55
C MET A 364 14.16 29.38 -9.64
N LYS A 365 14.68 30.44 -10.28
CA LYS A 365 16.11 30.65 -10.48
C LYS A 365 16.63 31.77 -9.59
N PHE A 366 17.83 31.57 -9.06
CA PHE A 366 18.54 32.53 -8.24
C PHE A 366 19.99 32.61 -8.69
N LYS A 367 20.58 33.79 -8.56
CA LYS A 367 21.99 34.02 -8.87
C LYS A 367 22.69 34.73 -7.72
N GLN A 368 24.00 34.65 -7.71
CA GLN A 368 24.80 35.38 -6.74
C GLN A 368 24.84 36.86 -7.14
N LYS A 369 24.55 37.73 -6.19
CA LYS A 369 24.65 39.18 -6.38
C LYS A 369 26.10 39.58 -6.61
N GLN A 370 26.34 40.52 -7.51
CA GLN A 370 27.70 40.91 -7.88
C GLN A 370 28.50 41.40 -6.66
N ARG A 371 29.68 40.80 -6.44
CA ARG A 371 30.63 41.13 -5.34
C ARG A 371 30.09 40.88 -3.93
N GLU A 372 28.99 40.14 -3.80
CA GLU A 372 28.33 39.75 -2.55
C GLU A 372 28.15 38.22 -2.53
N GLU A 373 28.07 37.57 -1.37
CA GLU A 373 27.76 36.13 -1.27
C GLU A 373 26.25 35.85 -1.31
N GLN A 374 25.45 36.90 -1.20
CA GLN A 374 24.00 36.85 -1.14
C GLN A 374 23.38 36.47 -2.48
N ALA A 375 22.29 35.71 -2.41
CA ALA A 375 21.44 35.39 -3.54
C ALA A 375 20.51 36.56 -3.89
N GLU A 376 20.24 36.73 -5.18
CA GLU A 376 19.17 37.55 -5.71
C GLU A 376 18.33 36.74 -6.73
N PRO A 377 17.05 37.10 -6.94
CA PRO A 377 16.21 36.45 -7.94
C PRO A 377 16.81 36.57 -9.35
N ASP A 378 16.79 35.50 -10.13
CA ASP A 378 17.17 35.50 -11.54
C ASP A 378 15.94 35.39 -12.44
N GLY A 379 15.11 36.43 -12.39
CA GLY A 379 13.77 36.45 -12.96
C GLY A 379 12.68 36.30 -11.90
N THR A 380 11.45 36.67 -12.25
CA THR A 380 10.28 36.62 -11.35
C THR A 380 9.16 35.74 -11.86
N GLU A 381 9.24 35.21 -13.08
CA GLU A 381 8.13 34.53 -13.76
C GLU A 381 7.52 33.40 -12.90
N ASP A 382 8.34 32.47 -12.43
CA ASP A 382 7.85 31.35 -11.61
C ASP A 382 7.41 31.82 -10.21
N ALA A 383 8.03 32.86 -9.66
CA ALA A 383 7.61 33.48 -8.41
C ALA A 383 6.23 34.12 -8.55
N ASP A 384 5.96 34.78 -9.68
CA ASP A 384 4.69 35.41 -10.01
C ASP A 384 3.58 34.35 -10.16
N LYS A 385 3.87 33.22 -10.82
CA LYS A 385 2.96 32.07 -10.93
C LYS A 385 2.64 31.48 -9.56
N ILE A 386 3.66 31.19 -8.73
CA ILE A 386 3.48 30.66 -7.38
C ILE A 386 2.66 31.62 -6.53
N ALA A 387 3.00 32.91 -6.55
CA ALA A 387 2.32 33.93 -5.79
C ALA A 387 0.85 34.06 -6.19
N TYR A 388 0.55 34.03 -7.49
CA TYR A 388 -0.83 34.01 -7.99
C TYR A 388 -1.62 32.80 -7.50
N LEU A 389 -1.05 31.58 -7.62
CA LEU A 389 -1.72 30.34 -7.23
C LEU A 389 -1.96 30.23 -5.72
N MET A 390 -1.04 30.77 -4.92
CA MET A 390 -1.10 30.72 -3.45
C MET A 390 -1.76 31.96 -2.82
N GLY A 391 -2.15 32.95 -3.62
CA GLY A 391 -2.73 34.22 -3.12
C GLY A 391 -1.73 35.08 -2.33
N LEU A 392 -0.46 35.10 -2.74
CA LEU A 392 0.64 35.82 -2.12
C LEU A 392 1.12 37.00 -2.99
N ASN A 393 1.99 37.83 -2.43
CA ASN A 393 2.72 38.84 -3.19
C ASN A 393 4.10 38.31 -3.62
N SER A 394 4.39 38.33 -4.92
CA SER A 394 5.64 37.79 -5.48
C SER A 394 6.91 38.47 -4.93
N ALA A 395 6.89 39.79 -4.78
CA ALA A 395 8.02 40.54 -4.24
C ALA A 395 8.28 40.17 -2.77
N ASP A 396 7.23 39.96 -1.98
CA ASP A 396 7.36 39.52 -0.59
C ASP A 396 7.87 38.08 -0.48
N VAL A 397 7.44 37.18 -1.37
CA VAL A 397 7.95 35.80 -1.44
C VAL A 397 9.45 35.79 -1.74
N LEU A 398 9.87 36.49 -2.81
CA LEU A 398 11.28 36.58 -3.19
C LEU A 398 12.13 37.23 -2.09
N LYS A 399 11.62 38.29 -1.47
CA LYS A 399 12.28 38.95 -0.33
C LYS A 399 12.40 38.02 0.87
N ALA A 400 11.36 37.25 1.20
CA ALA A 400 11.40 36.31 2.32
C ALA A 400 12.37 35.15 2.08
N LEU A 401 12.52 34.71 0.82
CA LEU A 401 13.48 33.68 0.42
C LEU A 401 14.92 34.19 0.47
N CYS A 402 15.24 35.31 -0.18
CA CYS A 402 16.61 35.85 -0.23
C CYS A 402 17.04 36.52 1.08
N TYR A 403 16.10 37.14 1.80
CA TYR A 403 16.33 37.97 2.99
C TYR A 403 15.34 37.66 4.13
N PRO A 404 15.29 36.42 4.64
CA PRO A 404 14.43 36.06 5.76
C PRO A 404 14.70 36.92 7.01
N ARG A 405 13.63 37.18 7.76
CA ARG A 405 13.70 37.85 9.07
C ARG A 405 13.71 36.78 10.16
N VAL A 406 14.77 36.73 10.94
CA VAL A 406 14.93 35.78 12.05
C VAL A 406 14.73 36.52 13.37
N LYS A 407 13.93 35.95 14.26
CA LYS A 407 13.72 36.51 15.60
C LYS A 407 14.92 36.17 16.49
N VAL A 408 15.60 37.18 17.01
CA VAL A 408 16.74 37.05 17.94
C VAL A 408 16.38 37.81 19.20
N GLY A 409 16.03 37.09 20.27
CA GLY A 409 15.44 37.69 21.47
C GLY A 409 14.09 38.34 21.16
N ASN A 410 14.00 39.66 21.36
CA ASN A 410 12.79 40.46 21.11
C ASN A 410 12.79 41.18 19.75
N GLU A 411 13.87 41.11 18.98
CA GLU A 411 14.02 41.82 17.71
C GLU A 411 14.00 40.87 16.50
N PHE A 412 13.70 41.41 15.32
CA PHE A 412 13.79 40.69 14.06
C PHE A 412 14.96 41.23 13.25
N VAL A 413 15.93 40.36 12.95
CA VAL A 413 17.10 40.69 12.15
C VAL A 413 16.94 40.09 10.76
N THR A 414 17.15 40.91 9.72
CA THR A 414 17.18 40.45 8.34
C THR A 414 18.51 39.75 8.07
N LYS A 415 18.45 38.51 7.57
CA LYS A 415 19.61 37.70 7.23
C LYS A 415 19.61 37.44 5.72
N GLY A 416 20.70 37.76 5.02
CA GLY A 416 20.87 37.34 3.63
C GLY A 416 21.20 35.84 3.51
N GLN A 417 20.71 35.18 2.46
CA GLN A 417 20.99 33.78 2.15
C GLN A 417 21.89 33.66 0.92
N THR A 418 22.70 32.60 0.85
CA THR A 418 23.44 32.23 -0.37
C THR A 418 22.54 31.47 -1.35
N VAL A 419 22.94 31.35 -2.62
CA VAL A 419 22.13 30.65 -3.65
C VAL A 419 21.77 29.21 -3.25
N PRO A 420 22.70 28.37 -2.73
CA PRO A 420 22.35 27.04 -2.24
C PRO A 420 21.36 27.05 -1.06
N GLN A 421 21.46 28.03 -0.16
CA GLN A 421 20.55 28.14 0.98
C GLN A 421 19.12 28.49 0.54
N VAL A 422 18.98 29.39 -0.46
CA VAL A 422 17.69 29.72 -1.05
C VAL A 422 17.08 28.51 -1.76
N HIS A 423 17.85 27.81 -2.60
CA HIS A 423 17.36 26.59 -3.27
C HIS A 423 16.89 25.53 -2.27
N ASN A 424 17.66 25.26 -1.21
CA ASN A 424 17.25 24.33 -0.16
C ASN A 424 15.96 24.79 0.55
N SER A 425 15.81 26.10 0.78
CA SER A 425 14.61 26.68 1.39
C SER A 425 13.38 26.54 0.48
N VAL A 426 13.52 26.77 -0.83
CA VAL A 426 12.46 26.57 -1.83
C VAL A 426 12.02 25.11 -1.87
N MET A 427 12.97 24.17 -1.92
CA MET A 427 12.68 22.74 -1.88
C MET A 427 11.99 22.33 -0.57
N ALA A 428 12.45 22.85 0.58
CA ALA A 428 11.83 22.58 1.87
C ALA A 428 10.41 23.14 1.96
N LEU A 429 10.16 24.33 1.40
CA LEU A 429 8.84 24.94 1.34
C LEU A 429 7.89 24.11 0.46
N CYS A 430 8.33 23.71 -0.74
CA CYS A 430 7.55 22.86 -1.63
C CYS A 430 7.12 21.55 -0.94
N LYS A 431 8.06 20.87 -0.27
CA LYS A 431 7.78 19.66 0.54
C LYS A 431 6.78 19.94 1.67
N SER A 432 6.91 21.06 2.36
CA SER A 432 6.01 21.43 3.46
C SER A 432 4.59 21.75 2.99
N VAL A 433 4.45 22.48 1.87
CA VAL A 433 3.16 22.76 1.26
C VAL A 433 2.47 21.47 0.85
N TYR A 434 3.19 20.58 0.17
CA TYR A 434 2.65 19.28 -0.26
C TYR A 434 2.23 18.40 0.92
N GLU A 435 3.06 18.26 1.95
CA GLU A 435 2.74 17.50 3.17
C GLU A 435 1.50 18.06 3.87
N LYS A 436 1.43 19.39 4.07
CA LYS A 436 0.29 20.02 4.76
C LYS A 436 -0.99 19.91 3.94
N MET A 437 -0.90 20.03 2.62
CA MET A 437 -2.03 19.80 1.72
C MET A 437 -2.52 18.34 1.82
N PHE A 438 -1.61 17.37 1.80
CA PHE A 438 -1.94 15.95 1.98
C PHE A 438 -2.65 15.67 3.31
N LEU A 439 -2.08 16.16 4.42
CA LEU A 439 -2.68 16.01 5.74
C LEU A 439 -4.06 16.71 5.83
N TRP A 440 -4.21 17.88 5.22
CA TRP A 440 -5.49 18.58 5.18
C TRP A 440 -6.54 17.80 4.37
N MET A 441 -6.18 17.19 3.24
CA MET A 441 -7.09 16.31 2.51
C MET A 441 -7.56 15.15 3.37
N VAL A 442 -6.67 14.53 4.15
CA VAL A 442 -7.02 13.46 5.11
C VAL A 442 -8.00 13.97 6.17
N VAL A 443 -7.77 15.16 6.72
CA VAL A 443 -8.72 15.79 7.68
C VAL A 443 -10.09 15.99 7.04
N ARG A 444 -10.15 16.52 5.82
CA ARG A 444 -11.42 16.73 5.10
C ARG A 444 -12.13 15.42 4.77
N ILE A 445 -11.39 14.38 4.39
CA ILE A 445 -11.95 13.02 4.21
C ILE A 445 -12.54 12.52 5.54
N ASN A 446 -11.85 12.71 6.66
CA ASN A 446 -12.34 12.26 7.97
C ASN A 446 -13.60 13.00 8.43
N GLU A 447 -13.72 14.30 8.14
CA GLU A 447 -14.95 15.06 8.41
C GLU A 447 -16.15 14.49 7.64
N MET A 448 -15.90 13.89 6.48
CA MET A 448 -16.92 13.30 5.62
C MET A 448 -17.28 11.87 6.02
N LEU A 449 -16.31 11.11 6.55
CA LEU A 449 -16.53 9.77 7.11
C LEU A 449 -17.11 9.80 8.53
N ASP A 450 -17.14 10.98 9.17
CA ASP A 450 -17.73 11.18 10.48
C ASP A 450 -19.25 11.04 10.43
N THR A 451 -19.80 10.38 11.46
CA THR A 451 -21.24 10.31 11.68
C THR A 451 -21.55 10.62 13.14
N LYS A 452 -22.79 11.05 13.40
CA LYS A 452 -23.27 11.31 14.77
C LYS A 452 -23.53 10.05 15.60
N GLN A 453 -23.23 8.86 15.07
CA GLN A 453 -23.46 7.61 15.78
C GLN A 453 -22.44 7.44 16.92
N ALA A 454 -22.85 6.77 17.99
CA ALA A 454 -21.95 6.47 19.11
C ALA A 454 -20.83 5.52 18.66
N ARG A 455 -19.58 5.87 19.00
CA ARG A 455 -18.38 5.08 18.72
C ARG A 455 -17.94 4.39 20.02
N ASN A 456 -17.96 3.07 20.07
CA ASN A 456 -17.57 2.30 21.25
C ASN A 456 -16.25 1.56 21.05
N PHE A 457 -16.12 0.91 19.90
CA PHE A 457 -14.93 0.13 19.53
C PHE A 457 -14.56 0.41 18.09
N PHE A 458 -13.31 0.12 17.72
CA PHE A 458 -12.88 0.15 16.33
C PHE A 458 -12.02 -1.06 15.97
N ILE A 459 -12.01 -1.37 14.68
CA ILE A 459 -11.03 -2.27 14.07
C ILE A 459 -10.17 -1.43 13.13
N GLY A 460 -8.88 -1.34 13.45
CA GLY A 460 -7.90 -0.57 12.68
C GLY A 460 -7.22 -1.43 11.62
N VAL A 461 -7.29 -1.03 10.36
CA VAL A 461 -6.57 -1.70 9.26
C VAL A 461 -5.33 -0.88 8.94
N LEU A 462 -4.14 -1.41 9.23
CA LEU A 462 -2.86 -0.77 8.94
C LEU A 462 -2.31 -1.30 7.62
N ASP A 463 -2.21 -0.41 6.64
CA ASP A 463 -1.50 -0.61 5.37
C ASP A 463 -0.23 0.23 5.40
N ILE A 464 0.91 -0.43 5.53
CA ILE A 464 2.22 0.21 5.59
C ILE A 464 3.20 -0.48 4.65
N ALA A 465 4.14 0.28 4.09
CA ALA A 465 5.23 -0.29 3.34
C ALA A 465 6.00 -1.29 4.22
N GLY A 466 6.30 -2.46 3.65
CA GLY A 466 7.19 -3.44 4.29
C GLY A 466 8.64 -2.93 4.34
N PHE A 467 9.51 -3.73 4.94
CA PHE A 467 10.94 -3.47 4.91
C PHE A 467 11.46 -3.61 3.47
N GLU A 468 12.14 -2.59 2.94
CA GLU A 468 12.70 -2.57 1.59
C GLU A 468 14.23 -2.48 1.68
N ILE A 469 14.95 -3.38 0.99
CA ILE A 469 16.42 -3.36 0.90
C ILE A 469 16.80 -2.87 -0.50
N PHE A 470 17.51 -1.75 -0.56
CA PHE A 470 17.99 -1.12 -1.80
C PHE A 470 19.53 -1.15 -1.87
N ASP A 471 20.08 -1.21 -3.10
CA ASP A 471 21.53 -1.12 -3.35
C ASP A 471 22.14 0.18 -2.80
N VAL A 472 21.34 1.26 -2.81
CA VAL A 472 21.64 2.52 -2.12
C VAL A 472 20.47 2.84 -1.20
N SER A 473 20.66 2.67 0.10
CA SER A 473 19.70 3.13 1.11
C SER A 473 19.95 4.61 1.39
N GLY A 474 19.13 5.49 0.82
CA GLY A 474 19.25 6.94 0.98
C GLY A 474 18.94 7.36 2.41
N GLY A 475 19.95 7.84 3.14
CA GLY A 475 19.76 8.53 4.42
C GLY A 475 19.38 9.99 4.19
N THR A 476 18.09 10.32 4.21
CA THR A 476 17.52 11.58 4.73
C THR A 476 16.00 11.56 4.60
N LEU A 477 15.32 11.23 5.72
CA LEU A 477 13.91 11.55 5.95
C LEU A 477 13.68 13.07 5.95
#